data_AF-A0A1T2KTW1-F1
#
_entry.id   AF-A0A1T2KTW1-F1
#
_cell.length_a   1.000
_cell.length_b   1.000
_cell.length_c   1.000
_cell.angle_alpha   90.00
_cell.angle_beta   90.00
_cell.angle_gamma   90.00
#
_symmetry.space_group_name_H-M   'P 1'
#
loop_
_entity.id
_entity.type
_entity.pdbx_description
1 polymer ?
#
loop_
_entity_poly.entity_id
_entity_poly.type
_entity_poly.pdbx_seq_one_letter_code
_entity_poly.pdbx_strand_id
1 'polypeptide(L)'
;MADKLPDSDFLLDITGCGLRDSTRIAVHLPDEIGALGRLMDRVNDFGGYIATVVSPLSIDETGNRVAIIRYRSSNPESLDDHLRGLGYDLVTEELPTRH
;
A
#
# COMPACT_ATOMS: atom_id res chain seq x y z
N MET A 1 -17.51 29.42 -4.09
CA MET A 1 -17.63 28.14 -3.37
C MET A 1 -16.24 27.56 -3.28
N ALA A 2 -15.62 27.58 -2.11
CA ALA A 2 -14.36 26.86 -1.91
C ALA A 2 -14.70 25.38 -1.79
N ASP A 3 -14.12 24.57 -2.66
CA ASP A 3 -14.20 23.12 -2.60
C ASP A 3 -13.56 22.70 -1.28
N LYS A 4 -14.35 22.14 -0.36
CA LYS A 4 -13.86 21.72 0.94
C LYS A 4 -13.06 20.44 0.67
N LEU A 5 -11.73 20.56 0.68
CA LEU A 5 -10.85 19.39 0.69
C LEU A 5 -11.36 18.41 1.75
N PRO A 6 -11.46 17.10 1.47
CA PRO A 6 -11.90 16.13 2.46
C PRO A 6 -11.07 16.30 3.73
N ASP A 7 -11.74 16.34 4.89
CA ASP A 7 -11.06 16.49 6.17
C ASP A 7 -10.04 15.34 6.35
N SER A 8 -8.91 15.62 7.00
CA SER A 8 -7.82 14.65 7.19
C SER A 8 -8.32 13.32 7.74
N ASP A 9 -9.33 13.34 8.62
CA ASP A 9 -9.93 12.15 9.21
C ASP A 9 -10.64 11.26 8.17
N PHE A 10 -11.23 11.83 7.11
CA PHE A 10 -11.84 11.07 6.02
C PHE A 10 -10.78 10.36 5.16
N LEU A 11 -9.63 11.01 4.92
CA LEU A 11 -8.50 10.38 4.26
C LEU A 11 -7.85 9.32 5.16
N LEU A 12 -7.79 9.55 6.47
CA LEU A 12 -7.30 8.59 7.46
C LEU A 12 -8.22 7.35 7.54
N ASP A 13 -9.54 7.53 7.51
CA ASP A 13 -10.52 6.45 7.48
C ASP A 13 -10.44 5.63 6.16
N ILE A 14 -10.26 6.29 5.01
CA ILE A 14 -10.08 5.60 3.71
C ILE A 14 -8.70 4.93 3.61
N THR A 15 -7.65 5.52 4.19
CA THR A 15 -6.31 4.93 4.22
C THR A 15 -6.15 3.85 5.30
N GLY A 16 -7.17 3.67 6.15
CA GLY A 16 -7.21 2.62 7.17
C GLY A 16 -6.42 2.93 8.45
N CYS A 17 -6.21 4.20 8.79
CA CYS A 17 -5.68 4.62 10.08
C CYS A 17 -6.64 4.18 11.20
N GLY A 18 -6.36 3.03 11.80
CA GLY A 18 -7.22 2.39 12.81
C GLY A 18 -7.30 0.87 12.69
N LEU A 19 -6.89 0.31 11.54
CA LEU A 19 -6.79 -1.14 11.33
C LEU A 19 -5.50 -1.66 12.00
N ARG A 20 -5.57 -1.89 13.32
CA ARG A 20 -4.40 -2.30 14.12
C ARG A 20 -3.90 -3.71 13.79
N ASP A 21 -4.76 -4.56 13.23
CA ASP A 21 -4.49 -5.94 12.84
C ASP A 21 -3.93 -6.08 11.42
N SER A 22 -3.32 -5.02 10.88
CA SER A 22 -3.06 -4.92 9.45
C SER A 22 -1.76 -4.15 9.16
N THR A 23 -1.04 -4.62 8.15
CA THR A 23 0.20 -4.03 7.63
C THR A 23 -0.12 -2.90 6.67
N ARG A 24 0.69 -1.84 6.69
CA ARG A 24 0.67 -0.76 5.69
C ARG A 24 2.04 -0.66 5.02
N ILE A 25 2.06 -0.74 3.69
CA ILE A 25 3.27 -0.55 2.88
C ILE A 25 3.08 0.61 1.90
N ALA A 26 4.16 1.34 1.64
CA ALA A 26 4.27 2.23 0.48
C ALA A 26 5.26 1.60 -0.50
N VAL A 27 4.91 1.54 -1.78
CA VAL A 27 5.65 0.81 -2.82
C VAL A 27 5.80 1.70 -4.05
N HIS A 28 7.01 1.79 -4.59
CA HIS A 28 7.22 2.40 -5.90
C HIS A 28 6.63 1.53 -7.01
N LEU A 29 5.91 2.16 -7.92
CA LEU A 29 5.36 1.54 -9.11
C LEU A 29 5.81 2.30 -10.35
N PRO A 30 6.17 1.59 -11.44
CA PRO A 30 6.35 2.24 -12.73
C PRO A 30 5.03 2.89 -13.18
N ASP A 31 5.12 4.06 -13.81
CA ASP A 31 3.96 4.76 -14.37
C ASP A 31 3.51 4.10 -15.69
N GLU A 32 3.01 2.88 -15.59
CA GLU A 32 2.53 2.10 -16.72
C GLU A 32 1.23 1.35 -16.41
N ILE A 33 0.50 1.03 -17.47
CA ILE A 33 -0.76 0.30 -17.37
C ILE A 33 -0.51 -1.08 -16.75
N GLY A 34 -1.32 -1.42 -15.75
CA GLY A 34 -1.29 -2.72 -15.08
C GLY A 34 -0.26 -2.85 -13.94
N ALA A 35 0.60 -1.86 -13.70
CA ALA A 35 1.57 -1.90 -12.61
C ALA A 35 0.91 -2.12 -11.23
N LEU A 36 -0.15 -1.36 -10.94
CA LEU A 36 -0.92 -1.50 -9.71
C LEU A 36 -1.63 -2.86 -9.62
N GLY A 37 -2.24 -3.32 -10.73
CA GLY A 37 -2.91 -4.61 -10.80
C GLY A 37 -1.97 -5.75 -10.44
N ARG A 38 -0.79 -5.79 -11.06
CA ARG A 38 0.22 -6.81 -10.78
C ARG A 38 0.67 -6.81 -9.32
N LEU A 39 0.87 -5.63 -8.71
CA LEU A 39 1.19 -5.56 -7.27
C LEU A 39 0.08 -6.16 -6.41
N MET A 40 -1.18 -5.84 -6.67
CA MET A 40 -2.32 -6.41 -5.94
C MET A 40 -2.41 -7.93 -6.12
N ASP A 41 -2.17 -8.43 -7.33
CA ASP A 41 -2.14 -9.87 -7.60
C ASP A 41 -1.04 -10.56 -6.77
N ARG A 42 0.17 -9.99 -6.71
CA ARG A 42 1.26 -10.56 -5.88
C ARG A 42 0.94 -10.60 -4.40
N VAL A 43 0.30 -9.56 -3.87
CA VAL A 43 -0.13 -9.54 -2.47
C VAL A 43 -1.17 -10.65 -2.22
N ASN A 44 -2.17 -10.79 -3.10
CA ASN A 44 -3.20 -11.82 -2.98
C ASN A 44 -2.64 -13.24 -3.14
N ASP A 45 -1.77 -13.47 -4.12
CA ASP A 45 -1.13 -14.76 -4.40
C ASP A 45 -0.32 -15.27 -3.19
N PHE A 46 0.27 -14.36 -2.41
CA PHE A 46 1.01 -14.68 -1.19
C PHE A 46 0.13 -14.73 0.08
N GLY A 47 -1.20 -14.72 -0.08
CA GLY A 47 -2.15 -14.84 1.02
C GLY A 47 -2.41 -13.54 1.79
N GLY A 48 -1.98 -12.39 1.25
CA GLY A 48 -2.36 -11.08 1.77
C GLY A 48 -3.81 -10.74 1.43
N TYR A 49 -4.58 -10.33 2.43
CA TYR A 49 -5.94 -9.81 2.26
C TYR A 49 -5.92 -8.29 2.20
N ILE A 50 -6.02 -7.73 1.00
CA ILE A 50 -5.98 -6.28 0.77
C ILE A 50 -7.23 -5.63 1.39
N ALA A 51 -7.01 -4.66 2.27
CA ALA A 51 -8.05 -3.88 2.93
C ALA A 51 -8.27 -2.55 2.21
N THR A 52 -7.20 -1.80 1.91
CA THR A 52 -7.29 -0.51 1.22
C THR A 52 -6.11 -0.31 0.28
N VAL A 53 -6.32 0.45 -0.79
CA VAL A 53 -5.31 0.83 -1.76
C VAL A 53 -5.49 2.30 -2.11
N VAL A 54 -4.40 3.06 -2.02
CA VAL A 54 -4.34 4.45 -2.50
C VAL A 54 -3.17 4.56 -3.47
N SER A 55 -3.44 4.98 -4.71
CA SER A 55 -2.41 5.07 -5.75
C SER A 55 -2.57 6.37 -6.54
N PRO A 56 -2.00 7.49 -6.05
CA PRO A 56 -1.98 8.75 -6.78
C PRO A 56 -1.28 8.60 -8.13
N LEU A 57 -1.63 9.48 -9.07
CA LEU A 57 -0.97 9.58 -10.38
C LEU A 57 0.29 10.45 -10.35
N SER A 58 0.56 11.13 -9.23
CA SER A 58 1.77 11.94 -9.07
C SER A 58 3.02 11.08 -9.12
N ILE A 59 4.00 11.54 -9.87
CA ILE A 59 5.33 10.94 -9.97
C ILE A 59 6.24 11.63 -8.95
N ASP A 60 7.02 10.85 -8.20
CA ASP A 60 8.01 11.37 -7.27
C ASP A 60 9.37 11.66 -7.94
N GLU A 61 10.36 12.06 -7.16
CA GLU A 61 11.70 12.38 -7.65
C GLU A 61 12.45 11.20 -8.28
N THR A 62 12.01 9.96 -8.04
CA THR A 62 12.58 8.74 -8.63
C THR A 62 11.99 8.43 -10.01
N GLY A 63 10.98 9.17 -10.45
CA GLY A 63 10.27 8.88 -11.70
C GLY A 63 9.19 7.79 -11.56
N ASN A 64 8.89 7.36 -10.33
CA ASN A 64 7.86 6.37 -10.04
C ASN A 64 6.62 6.99 -9.42
N ARG A 65 5.51 6.24 -9.45
CA ARG A 65 4.35 6.50 -8.61
C ARG A 65 4.53 5.79 -7.28
N VAL A 66 3.92 6.31 -6.22
CA VAL A 66 3.85 5.61 -4.92
C VAL A 66 2.45 5.07 -4.71
N ALA A 67 2.33 3.74 -4.58
CA ALA A 67 1.10 3.10 -4.10
C ALA A 67 1.21 2.79 -2.62
N ILE A 68 0.16 3.10 -1.86
CA ILE A 68 0.02 2.73 -0.45
C ILE A 68 -1.01 1.61 -0.38
N ILE A 69 -0.60 0.46 0.16
CA ILE A 69 -1.46 -0.71 0.34
C ILE A 69 -1.55 -1.02 1.81
N ARG A 70 -2.77 -1.28 2.26
CA ARG A 70 -3.03 -1.86 3.57
C ARG A 70 -3.59 -3.25 3.41
N TYR A 71 -3.01 -4.23 4.10
CA TYR A 71 -3.41 -5.63 3.98
C TYR A 71 -3.33 -6.34 5.33
N ARG A 72 -3.95 -7.52 5.44
CA ARG A 72 -3.75 -8.48 6.53
C ARG A 72 -3.05 -9.70 6.01
N SER A 73 -2.12 -10.25 6.77
CA SER A 73 -1.46 -11.50 6.47
C SER A 73 -1.19 -12.27 7.76
N SER A 74 -1.17 -13.59 7.68
CA SER A 74 -0.71 -14.43 8.80
C SER A 74 0.79 -14.28 9.06
N ASN A 75 1.55 -13.86 8.04
CA ASN A 75 2.98 -13.58 8.11
C ASN A 75 3.34 -12.40 7.20
N PRO A 76 3.17 -11.15 7.68
CA PRO A 76 3.41 -9.95 6.87
C PRO A 76 4.89 -9.76 6.51
N GLU A 77 5.81 -10.07 7.42
CA GLU A 77 7.26 -9.97 7.17
C GLU A 77 7.68 -10.81 5.96
N SER A 78 7.19 -12.06 5.86
CA SER A 78 7.48 -12.91 4.70
C SER A 78 6.82 -12.45 3.40
N LEU A 79 5.69 -11.72 3.47
CA LEU A 79 5.08 -11.12 2.29
C LEU A 79 5.94 -9.96 1.78
N ASP A 80 6.46 -9.13 2.67
CA ASP A 80 7.33 -8.02 2.30
C ASP A 80 8.66 -8.51 1.70
N ASP A 81 9.25 -9.56 2.27
CA ASP A 81 10.41 -10.24 1.69
C ASP A 81 10.12 -10.85 0.31
N HIS A 82 8.92 -11.43 0.13
CA HIS A 82 8.49 -11.95 -1.17
C HIS A 82 8.40 -10.83 -2.21
N LEU A 83 7.77 -9.70 -1.88
CA LEU A 83 7.65 -8.56 -2.79
C LEU A 83 9.03 -7.98 -3.15
N ARG A 84 9.93 -7.80 -2.17
CA ARG A 84 11.31 -7.37 -2.42
C ARG A 84 12.06 -8.36 -3.32
N GLY A 85 11.86 -9.66 -3.10
CA GLY A 85 12.41 -10.73 -3.95
C GLY A 85 11.91 -10.73 -5.39
N LEU A 86 10.71 -10.19 -5.64
CA LEU A 86 10.17 -9.95 -6.99
C LEU A 86 10.64 -8.63 -7.63
N GLY A 87 11.43 -7.82 -6.90
CA GLY A 87 11.96 -6.54 -7.37
C GLY A 87 11.09 -5.33 -7.06
N TYR A 88 10.08 -5.45 -6.20
CA TYR A 88 9.35 -4.28 -5.69
C TYR A 88 10.21 -3.50 -4.70
N ASP A 89 10.17 -2.18 -4.82
CA ASP A 89 10.82 -1.26 -3.88
C ASP A 89 9.80 -0.76 -2.85
N LEU A 90 9.96 -1.21 -1.61
CA LEU A 90 9.11 -0.86 -0.48
C LEU A 90 9.72 0.38 0.22
N VAL A 91 9.07 1.52 0.04
CA VAL A 91 9.50 2.83 0.58
C VAL A 91 9.32 2.91 2.09
N THR A 92 8.17 2.44 2.59
CA THR A 92 7.86 2.40 4.02
C THR A 92 7.10 1.13 4.36
N GLU A 93 7.29 0.65 5.59
CA GLU A 93 6.62 -0.53 6.15
C GLU A 93 6.14 -0.21 7.58
N GLU A 94 4.89 -0.52 7.85
CA GLU A 94 4.27 -0.47 9.17
C GLU A 94 3.60 -1.81 9.44
N LEU A 95 4.22 -2.65 10.27
CA LEU A 95 3.69 -3.95 10.68
C LEU A 95 2.58 -3.82 11.73
N PRO A 96 1.71 -4.83 11.88
CA PRO A 96 0.68 -4.84 12.92
C PRO A 96 1.33 -4.81 14.32
N THR A 97 0.80 -3.97 15.21
CA THR A 97 1.24 -3.97 16.61
C THR A 97 0.56 -5.10 17.37
N ARG A 98 1.34 -6.08 17.84
CA ARG A 98 0.85 -7.15 18.73
C ARG A 98 0.49 -6.54 20.10
N HIS A 99 -0.72 -6.81 20.58
CA HIS A 99 -1.14 -6.57 21.96
C HIS A 99 -1.07 -7.87 22.77
#